data_AF-K0DRG7-F1
#
_entry.id   AF-K0DRG7-F1
#
_cell.length_a   1.000
_cell.length_b   1.000
_cell.length_c   1.000
_cell.angle_alpha   90.00
_cell.angle_beta   90.00
_cell.angle_gamma   90.00
#
_symmetry.space_group_name_H-M   'P 1'
#
loop_
_entity.id
_entity.type
_entity.pdbx_description
1 polymer ?
#
loop_
_entity_poly.entity_id
_entity_poly.type
_entity_poly.pdbx_seq_one_letter_code
_entity_poly.pdbx_strand_id
1 'polypeptide(L)'
;MAILSLALSGCGRSEIDTVKATAVPQDATHTYDTALSNRSSCKKDEWHSFKDETNRTVVEYRCELKSGAALLAAFRQQKIADTQRDFQGFYHGLDQTTEQASHNPEAAEKELADAQSKLAQLQSQTDTAKSNATASGDPGALRQAMVNQDDVAAAQRAVEQAQQHLDDAKTTLTGLPQERARFEQQEKDALAQIEKTYGGVTRASEVFQWHVRDNEVVPAWVGVELTKQDGSTVRQDRGWQQTLRDLLNHRGDDHVHAVLNVPDNIAAGQQPSAS
;
A
#
# COMPACT_ATOMS: atom_id res chain seq x y z
N MET A 1 15.07 34.37 68.00
CA MET A 1 14.97 32.92 67.75
C MET A 1 15.00 32.70 66.25
N ALA A 2 16.15 32.30 65.71
CA ALA A 2 16.28 31.89 64.32
C ALA A 2 15.87 30.42 64.23
N ILE A 3 14.78 30.13 63.54
CA ILE A 3 14.38 28.76 63.22
C ILE A 3 15.15 28.39 61.97
N LEU A 4 16.25 27.67 62.17
CA LEU A 4 17.01 27.00 61.12
C LEU A 4 16.12 25.91 60.51
N SER A 5 15.56 26.17 59.34
CA SER A 5 14.96 25.14 58.50
C SER A 5 16.09 24.24 57.99
N LEU A 6 16.21 23.04 58.55
CA LEU A 6 17.01 21.97 57.96
C LEU A 6 16.38 21.59 56.62
N ALA A 7 16.96 22.07 55.53
CA ALA A 7 16.74 21.48 54.22
C ALA A 7 17.36 20.08 54.24
N LEU A 8 16.52 19.04 54.31
CA LEU A 8 16.93 17.69 53.97
C LEU A 8 17.23 17.66 52.47
N SER A 9 18.48 17.89 52.09
CA SER A 9 18.99 17.43 50.79
C SER A 9 19.06 15.92 50.85
N GLY A 10 17.95 15.24 50.54
CA GLY A 10 18.03 13.84 50.18
C GLY A 10 18.99 13.72 48.99
N CYS A 11 19.99 12.86 49.10
CA CYS A 11 20.72 12.35 47.94
C CYS A 11 19.75 11.53 47.08
N GLY A 12 18.79 12.21 46.46
CA GLY A 12 17.81 11.61 45.56
C GLY A 12 18.51 11.24 44.28
N ARG A 13 18.46 9.95 43.91
CA ARG A 13 18.82 9.51 42.56
C ARG A 13 17.99 10.31 41.56
N SER A 14 18.59 10.73 40.45
CA SER A 14 17.83 11.40 39.39
C SER A 14 16.77 10.45 38.81
N GLU A 15 15.73 10.99 38.17
CA GLU A 15 14.73 10.17 37.49
C GLU A 15 15.38 9.31 36.39
N ILE A 16 16.43 9.82 35.74
CA ILE A 16 17.24 9.07 34.78
C ILE A 16 17.91 7.87 35.46
N ASP A 17 18.54 8.07 36.62
CA ASP A 17 19.19 6.98 37.36
C ASP A 17 18.17 5.93 37.83
N THR A 18 16.94 6.37 38.16
CA THR A 18 15.83 5.50 38.54
C THR A 18 15.42 4.59 37.37
N VAL A 19 15.26 5.15 36.17
CA VAL A 19 14.97 4.36 34.96
C VAL A 19 16.13 3.41 34.65
N LYS A 20 17.36 3.92 34.63
CA LYS A 20 18.56 3.11 34.35
C LYS A 20 18.72 1.89 35.26
N ALA A 21 18.38 2.03 36.54
CA ALA A 21 18.47 0.96 37.53
C ALA A 21 17.29 -0.03 37.49
N THR A 22 16.22 0.28 36.74
CA THR A 22 15.03 -0.58 36.67
C THR A 22 15.29 -1.81 35.81
N ALA A 23 14.89 -2.98 36.31
CA ALA A 23 14.99 -4.25 35.58
C ALA A 23 14.06 -4.26 34.36
N VAL A 24 14.54 -4.82 33.25
CA VAL A 24 13.74 -4.93 32.02
C VAL A 24 12.67 -6.00 32.23
N PRO A 25 11.37 -5.71 32.05
CA PRO A 25 10.30 -6.70 32.29
C PRO A 25 10.40 -7.97 31.44
N GLN A 26 11.03 -7.87 30.26
CA GLN A 26 11.23 -8.99 29.33
C GLN A 26 12.36 -9.92 29.76
N ASP A 27 13.34 -9.41 30.50
CA ASP A 27 14.48 -10.17 31.02
C ASP A 27 15.06 -9.47 32.24
N ALA A 28 14.73 -9.98 33.43
CA ALA A 28 15.13 -9.40 34.71
C ALA A 28 16.64 -9.54 34.99
N THR A 29 17.41 -10.23 34.15
CA THR A 29 18.88 -10.26 34.25
C THR A 29 19.52 -8.95 33.76
N HIS A 30 18.75 -8.12 33.05
CA HIS A 30 19.17 -6.82 32.54
C HIS A 30 18.42 -5.67 33.22
N THR A 31 19.11 -4.54 33.40
CA THR A 31 18.48 -3.23 33.61
C THR A 31 18.39 -2.45 32.30
N TYR A 32 17.56 -1.40 32.25
CA TYR A 32 17.49 -0.53 31.06
C TYR A 32 18.85 0.05 30.67
N ASP A 33 19.71 0.39 31.64
CA ASP A 33 21.08 0.83 31.35
C ASP A 33 21.86 -0.26 30.62
N THR A 34 21.92 -1.49 31.16
CA THR A 34 22.68 -2.59 30.54
C THR A 34 22.14 -3.02 29.18
N ALA A 35 20.82 -2.92 28.98
CA ALA A 35 20.17 -3.23 27.71
C ALA A 35 20.51 -2.18 26.63
N LEU A 36 20.47 -0.89 26.98
CA LEU A 36 20.56 0.21 26.02
C LEU A 36 21.98 0.73 25.78
N SER A 37 22.91 0.51 26.71
CA SER A 37 24.31 0.94 26.57
C SER A 37 25.13 0.10 25.57
N ASN A 38 26.16 0.70 24.99
CA ASN A 38 27.20 0.02 24.17
C ASN A 38 26.66 -0.86 23.02
N ARG A 39 25.51 -0.50 22.43
CA ARG A 39 24.94 -1.23 21.29
C ARG A 39 25.68 -0.87 20.00
N SER A 40 26.08 -1.85 19.21
CA SER A 40 26.77 -1.61 17.93
C SER A 40 25.85 -1.02 16.87
N SER A 41 24.53 -1.19 17.03
CA SER A 41 23.46 -0.51 16.30
C SER A 41 23.40 0.99 16.57
N CYS A 42 24.00 1.47 17.67
CA CYS A 42 23.91 2.85 18.10
C CYS A 42 25.18 3.64 17.78
N LYS A 43 25.04 4.71 17.00
CA LYS A 43 26.15 5.63 16.70
C LYS A 43 26.41 6.61 17.83
N LYS A 44 25.35 7.13 18.44
CA LYS A 44 25.39 8.06 19.56
C LYS A 44 24.11 7.91 20.35
N ASP A 45 24.22 7.80 21.67
CA ASP A 45 23.09 7.83 22.57
C ASP A 45 23.09 9.04 23.51
N GLU A 46 21.90 9.38 24.00
CA GLU A 46 21.69 10.41 25.00
C GLU A 46 20.51 10.05 25.92
N TRP A 47 20.61 10.51 27.16
CA TRP A 47 19.55 10.43 28.15
C TRP A 47 19.18 11.85 28.56
N HIS A 48 17.89 12.15 28.60
CA HIS A 48 17.41 13.41 29.17
C HIS A 48 16.08 13.21 29.87
N SER A 49 15.68 14.23 30.63
CA SER A 49 14.38 14.25 31.30
C SER A 49 13.71 15.60 31.07
N PHE A 50 12.40 15.57 30.89
CA PHE A 50 11.59 16.77 30.64
C PHE A 50 10.19 16.60 31.23
N LYS A 51 9.41 17.69 31.25
CA LYS A 51 8.00 17.68 31.61
C LYS A 51 7.15 17.65 30.35
N ASP A 52 6.20 16.71 30.28
CA ASP A 52 5.22 16.70 29.19
C ASP A 52 4.14 17.78 29.37
N GLU A 53 3.20 17.85 28.43
CA GLU A 53 2.09 18.83 28.43
C GLU A 53 1.20 18.73 29.68
N THR A 54 1.22 17.59 30.38
CA THR A 54 0.47 17.33 31.61
C THR A 54 1.33 17.46 32.87
N ASN A 55 2.54 18.02 32.73
CA ASN A 55 3.51 18.22 33.80
C ASN A 55 4.02 16.91 34.46
N ARG A 56 3.95 15.79 33.75
CA ARG A 56 4.54 14.51 34.18
C ARG A 56 6.02 14.49 33.84
N THR A 57 6.86 13.90 34.70
CA THR A 57 8.26 13.65 34.35
C THR A 57 8.35 12.54 33.32
N VAL A 58 8.96 12.85 32.17
CA VAL A 58 9.34 11.90 31.15
C VAL A 58 10.85 11.76 31.16
N VAL A 59 11.34 10.53 31.20
CA VAL A 59 12.74 10.20 30.91
C VAL A 59 12.79 9.66 29.50
N GLU A 60 13.69 10.17 28.68
CA GLU A 60 13.91 9.71 27.32
C GLU A 60 15.34 9.18 27.17
N TYR A 61 15.44 8.01 26.56
CA TYR A 61 16.66 7.54 25.93
C TYR A 61 16.51 7.67 24.42
N ARG A 62 17.54 8.22 23.78
CA ARG A 62 17.62 8.34 22.33
C ARG A 62 18.90 7.72 21.83
N CYS A 63 18.80 7.00 20.74
CA CYS A 63 19.92 6.44 20.00
C CYS A 63 19.85 6.86 18.53
N GLU A 64 20.87 7.54 18.01
CA GLU A 64 21.07 7.68 16.57
C GLU A 64 21.48 6.33 15.98
N LEU A 65 20.61 5.73 15.16
CA LEU A 65 20.84 4.43 14.56
C LEU A 65 21.99 4.52 13.55
N LYS A 66 22.97 3.63 13.70
CA LYS A 66 24.09 3.52 12.78
C LYS A 66 23.56 3.13 11.40
N SER A 67 24.01 3.85 10.37
CA SER A 67 23.57 3.64 8.98
C SER A 67 22.05 3.78 8.72
N GLY A 68 21.24 4.18 9.70
CA GLY A 68 19.77 4.17 9.56
C GLY A 68 19.25 5.04 8.41
N ALA A 69 19.81 6.24 8.22
CA ALA A 69 19.45 7.11 7.10
C ALA A 69 19.85 6.49 5.74
N ALA A 70 21.03 5.87 5.65
CA ALA A 70 21.50 5.22 4.43
C ALA A 70 20.67 3.96 4.09
N LEU A 71 20.26 3.20 5.11
CA LEU A 71 19.40 2.04 4.97
C LEU A 71 18.01 2.44 4.48
N LEU A 72 17.41 3.48 5.07
CA LEU A 72 16.11 4.01 4.61
C LEU A 72 16.19 4.60 3.20
N ALA A 73 17.33 5.20 2.81
CA ALA A 73 17.54 5.65 1.45
C ALA A 73 17.58 4.48 0.46
N ALA A 74 18.28 3.39 0.78
CA ALA A 74 18.28 2.17 -0.03
C ALA A 74 16.87 1.55 -0.12
N PHE A 75 16.17 1.47 1.01
CA PHE A 75 14.80 0.95 1.06
C PHE A 75 13.82 1.81 0.25
N ARG A 76 13.95 3.13 0.29
CA ARG A 76 13.19 4.06 -0.57
C ARG A 76 13.43 3.76 -2.05
N GLN A 77 14.67 3.57 -2.48
CA GLN A 77 14.98 3.25 -3.87
C GLN A 77 14.37 1.91 -4.30
N GLN A 78 14.45 0.89 -3.46
CA GLN A 78 13.81 -0.39 -3.71
C GLN A 78 12.28 -0.24 -3.84
N LYS A 79 11.64 0.49 -2.93
CA LYS A 79 10.20 0.77 -2.98
C LYS A 79 9.78 1.47 -4.27
N ILE A 80 10.56 2.45 -4.72
CA ILE A 80 10.32 3.15 -6.00
C ILE A 80 10.43 2.16 -7.16
N ALA A 81 11.51 1.38 -7.22
CA ALA A 81 11.75 0.43 -8.31
C ALA A 81 10.67 -0.66 -8.37
N ASP A 82 10.27 -1.21 -7.23
CA ASP A 82 9.20 -2.22 -7.16
C ASP A 82 7.86 -1.62 -7.58
N THR A 83 7.52 -0.42 -7.10
CA THR A 83 6.29 0.28 -7.50
C THR A 83 6.25 0.51 -9.00
N GLN A 84 7.33 1.04 -9.59
CA GLN A 84 7.43 1.26 -11.03
C GLN A 84 7.31 -0.05 -11.82
N ARG A 85 7.92 -1.13 -11.35
CA ARG A 85 7.81 -2.46 -11.98
C ARG A 85 6.37 -2.97 -11.95
N ASP A 86 5.68 -2.82 -10.82
CA ASP A 86 4.27 -3.25 -10.68
C ASP A 86 3.38 -2.48 -11.66
N PHE A 87 3.55 -1.15 -11.77
CA PHE A 87 2.80 -0.34 -12.73
C PHE A 87 3.16 -0.61 -14.18
N GLN A 88 4.43 -0.89 -14.50
CA GLN A 88 4.82 -1.37 -15.84
C GLN A 88 4.08 -2.66 -16.21
N GLY A 89 3.89 -3.58 -15.26
CA GLY A 89 3.07 -4.78 -15.45
C GLY A 89 1.62 -4.44 -15.78
N PHE A 90 1.01 -3.49 -15.06
CA PHE A 90 -0.35 -3.02 -15.36
C PHE A 90 -0.46 -2.36 -16.73
N TYR A 91 0.47 -1.48 -17.10
CA TYR A 91 0.46 -0.84 -18.41
C TYR A 91 0.61 -1.85 -19.55
N HIS A 92 1.49 -2.84 -19.38
CA HIS A 92 1.64 -3.90 -20.38
C HIS A 92 0.34 -4.72 -20.55
N GLY A 93 -0.33 -5.08 -19.45
CA GLY A 93 -1.63 -5.76 -19.52
C GLY A 93 -2.71 -4.90 -20.18
N LEU A 94 -2.71 -3.60 -19.91
CA LEU A 94 -3.64 -2.66 -20.52
C LEU A 94 -3.37 -2.48 -22.02
N ASP A 95 -2.11 -2.41 -22.44
CA ASP A 95 -1.73 -2.31 -23.84
C ASP A 95 -2.15 -3.58 -24.61
N GLN A 96 -1.96 -4.76 -24.04
CA GLN A 96 -2.47 -6.03 -24.60
C GLN A 96 -4.00 -6.04 -24.72
N THR A 97 -4.69 -5.56 -23.68
CA THR A 97 -6.16 -5.45 -23.70
C THR A 97 -6.62 -4.45 -24.75
N THR A 98 -5.89 -3.34 -24.92
CA THR A 98 -6.18 -2.33 -25.93
C THR A 98 -6.01 -2.86 -27.34
N GLU A 99 -4.93 -3.60 -27.60
CA GLU A 99 -4.70 -4.26 -28.88
C GLU A 99 -5.83 -5.24 -29.21
N GLN A 100 -6.20 -6.11 -28.28
CA GLN A 100 -7.33 -7.05 -28.46
C GLN A 100 -8.66 -6.31 -28.67
N ALA A 101 -8.97 -5.33 -27.83
CA ALA A 101 -10.21 -4.57 -27.91
C ALA A 101 -10.31 -3.73 -29.19
N SER A 102 -9.20 -3.34 -29.82
CA SER A 102 -9.21 -2.55 -31.05
C SER A 102 -9.81 -3.30 -32.25
N HIS A 103 -9.70 -4.64 -32.26
CA HIS A 103 -10.24 -5.48 -33.33
C HIS A 103 -11.68 -5.96 -33.07
N ASN A 104 -12.15 -5.89 -31.82
CA ASN A 104 -13.48 -6.37 -31.43
C ASN A 104 -14.64 -5.60 -32.11
N PRO A 105 -14.61 -4.25 -32.24
CA PRO A 105 -15.68 -3.52 -32.91
C PRO A 105 -15.85 -3.92 -34.37
N GLU A 106 -14.76 -4.15 -35.12
CA GLU A 106 -14.85 -4.55 -36.53
C GLU A 106 -15.49 -5.95 -36.67
N ALA A 107 -15.09 -6.88 -35.81
CA ALA A 107 -15.69 -8.22 -35.76
C ALA A 107 -17.18 -8.18 -35.39
N ALA A 108 -17.56 -7.35 -34.41
CA ALA A 108 -18.95 -7.17 -34.00
C ALA A 108 -19.79 -6.44 -35.05
N GLU A 109 -19.21 -5.47 -35.78
CA GLU A 109 -19.86 -4.81 -36.92
C GLU A 109 -20.17 -5.80 -38.05
N LYS A 110 -19.24 -6.72 -38.33
CA LYS A 110 -19.48 -7.81 -39.28
C LYS A 110 -20.58 -8.77 -38.82
N GLU A 111 -20.56 -9.17 -37.55
CA GLU A 111 -21.59 -10.03 -36.96
C GLU A 111 -22.99 -9.40 -37.08
N LEU A 112 -23.08 -8.11 -36.78
CA LEU A 112 -24.32 -7.34 -36.92
C LEU A 112 -24.79 -7.29 -38.37
N ALA A 113 -23.89 -7.04 -39.33
CA ALA A 113 -24.23 -7.01 -40.75
C ALA A 113 -24.73 -8.38 -41.25
N ASP A 114 -24.09 -9.47 -40.82
CA ASP A 114 -24.49 -10.84 -41.17
C ASP A 114 -25.86 -11.18 -40.57
N ALA A 115 -26.13 -10.80 -39.32
CA ALA A 115 -27.41 -10.99 -38.65
C ALA A 115 -28.54 -10.21 -39.35
N GLN A 116 -28.29 -8.96 -39.73
CA GLN A 116 -29.24 -8.12 -40.47
C GLN A 116 -29.56 -8.69 -41.86
N SER A 117 -28.54 -9.16 -42.57
CA SER A 117 -28.71 -9.81 -43.88
C SER A 117 -29.60 -11.07 -43.78
N LYS A 118 -29.35 -11.91 -42.78
CA LYS A 118 -30.15 -13.12 -42.52
C LYS A 118 -31.60 -12.78 -42.16
N LEU A 119 -31.82 -11.77 -41.33
CA LEU A 119 -33.16 -11.29 -40.99
C LEU A 119 -33.92 -10.85 -42.26
N ALA A 120 -33.29 -10.04 -43.11
CA ALA A 120 -33.90 -9.58 -44.36
C ALA A 120 -34.25 -10.75 -45.30
N GLN A 121 -33.37 -11.76 -45.39
CA GLN A 121 -33.64 -12.96 -46.18
C GLN A 121 -34.85 -13.75 -45.65
N LEU A 122 -34.93 -13.96 -44.33
CA LEU A 122 -36.04 -14.69 -43.70
C LEU A 122 -37.37 -13.93 -43.80
N GLN A 123 -37.34 -12.60 -43.70
CA GLN A 123 -38.53 -11.75 -43.90
C GLN A 123 -39.07 -11.91 -45.33
N SER A 124 -38.20 -11.82 -46.34
CA SER A 124 -38.58 -12.01 -47.76
C SER A 124 -39.17 -13.41 -48.03
N GLN A 125 -38.56 -14.46 -47.45
CA GLN A 125 -39.07 -15.83 -47.55
C GLN A 125 -40.43 -16.00 -46.87
N THR A 126 -40.62 -15.36 -45.70
CA THR A 126 -41.89 -15.36 -44.96
C THR A 126 -42.99 -14.67 -45.76
N ASP A 127 -42.71 -13.50 -46.36
CA ASP A 127 -43.67 -12.74 -47.17
C ASP A 127 -44.09 -13.51 -48.42
N THR A 128 -43.13 -14.19 -49.05
CA THR A 128 -43.38 -15.09 -50.18
C THR A 128 -44.27 -16.27 -49.77
N ALA A 129 -43.96 -16.92 -48.64
CA ALA A 129 -44.72 -18.05 -48.13
C ALA A 129 -46.16 -17.65 -47.75
N LYS A 130 -46.35 -16.49 -47.10
CA LYS A 130 -47.68 -15.93 -46.79
C LYS A 130 -48.48 -15.65 -48.05
N SER A 131 -47.87 -15.00 -49.04
CA SER A 131 -48.53 -14.70 -50.32
C SER A 131 -49.00 -15.99 -51.02
N ASN A 132 -48.14 -17.01 -51.08
CA ASN A 132 -48.48 -18.32 -51.67
C ASN A 132 -49.57 -19.06 -50.88
N ALA A 133 -49.54 -19.01 -49.55
CA ALA A 133 -50.56 -19.62 -48.69
C ALA A 133 -51.93 -18.96 -48.89
N THR A 134 -51.96 -17.64 -49.05
CA THR A 134 -53.19 -16.87 -49.23
C THR A 134 -53.81 -17.13 -50.61
N ALA A 135 -52.97 -17.33 -51.64
CA ALA A 135 -53.40 -17.65 -53.00
C ALA A 135 -53.85 -19.11 -53.18
N SER A 136 -53.26 -20.06 -52.45
CA SER A 136 -53.52 -21.50 -52.62
C SER A 136 -54.56 -22.09 -51.65
N GLY A 137 -54.77 -21.46 -50.48
CA GLY A 137 -55.60 -22.01 -49.41
C GLY A 137 -55.05 -23.30 -48.78
N ASP A 138 -53.79 -23.65 -49.06
CA ASP A 138 -53.14 -24.87 -48.57
C ASP A 138 -52.76 -24.75 -47.07
N PRO A 139 -53.29 -25.63 -46.20
CA PRO A 139 -52.92 -25.70 -44.79
C PRO A 139 -51.41 -25.95 -44.55
N GLY A 140 -50.73 -26.65 -45.48
CA GLY A 140 -49.29 -26.86 -45.41
C GLY A 140 -48.49 -25.57 -45.56
N ALA A 141 -48.87 -24.74 -46.53
CA ALA A 141 -48.28 -23.42 -46.76
C ALA A 141 -48.50 -22.46 -45.56
N LEU A 142 -49.65 -22.53 -44.88
CA LEU A 142 -49.91 -21.78 -43.65
C LEU A 142 -48.97 -22.19 -42.50
N ARG A 143 -48.78 -23.50 -42.28
CA ARG A 143 -47.87 -24.01 -41.25
C ARG A 143 -46.42 -23.58 -41.54
N GLN A 144 -45.98 -23.62 -42.80
CA GLN A 144 -44.65 -23.14 -43.18
C GLN A 144 -44.49 -21.64 -42.92
N ALA A 145 -45.51 -20.82 -43.24
CA ALA A 145 -45.48 -19.39 -42.96
C ALA A 145 -45.39 -19.07 -41.45
N MET A 146 -45.98 -19.91 -40.58
CA MET A 146 -45.84 -19.80 -39.12
C MET A 146 -44.42 -20.13 -38.65
N VAL A 147 -43.83 -21.24 -39.13
CA VAL A 147 -42.44 -21.61 -38.79
C VAL A 147 -41.47 -20.51 -39.22
N ASN A 148 -41.62 -19.99 -40.44
CA ASN A 148 -40.80 -18.90 -40.94
C ASN A 148 -40.95 -17.63 -40.07
N GLN A 149 -42.13 -17.40 -39.48
CA GLN A 149 -42.36 -16.26 -38.59
C GLN A 149 -41.65 -16.42 -37.23
N ASP A 150 -41.55 -17.63 -36.70
CA ASP A 150 -40.73 -17.92 -35.52
C ASP A 150 -39.24 -17.74 -35.82
N ASP A 151 -38.78 -18.15 -37.01
CA ASP A 151 -37.40 -17.94 -37.48
C ASP A 151 -37.06 -16.45 -37.64
N VAL A 152 -38.00 -15.64 -38.14
CA VAL A 152 -37.85 -14.17 -38.20
C VAL A 152 -37.71 -13.59 -36.79
N ALA A 153 -38.53 -14.03 -35.83
CA ALA A 153 -38.43 -13.56 -34.45
C ALA A 153 -37.09 -13.94 -33.80
N ALA A 154 -36.56 -15.14 -34.07
CA ALA A 154 -35.24 -15.56 -33.62
C ALA A 154 -34.12 -14.73 -34.26
N ALA A 155 -34.21 -14.45 -35.57
CA ALA A 155 -33.24 -13.60 -36.27
C ALA A 155 -33.27 -12.15 -35.77
N GLN A 156 -34.44 -11.64 -35.37
CA GLN A 156 -34.57 -10.32 -34.77
C GLN A 156 -33.79 -10.23 -33.45
N ARG A 157 -33.92 -11.24 -32.58
CA ARG A 157 -33.14 -11.33 -31.33
C ARG A 157 -31.64 -11.43 -31.60
N ALA A 158 -31.24 -12.14 -32.66
CA ALA A 158 -29.83 -12.23 -33.04
C ALA A 158 -29.27 -10.86 -33.46
N VAL A 159 -30.05 -10.04 -34.16
CA VAL A 159 -29.66 -8.64 -34.48
C VAL A 159 -29.52 -7.81 -33.20
N GLU A 160 -30.46 -7.92 -32.26
CA GLU A 160 -30.39 -7.21 -30.98
C GLU A 160 -29.14 -7.62 -30.17
N GLN A 161 -28.81 -8.92 -30.14
CA GLN A 161 -27.62 -9.43 -29.47
C GLN A 161 -26.33 -8.94 -30.14
N ALA A 162 -26.26 -8.97 -31.48
CA ALA A 162 -25.09 -8.48 -32.21
C ALA A 162 -24.90 -6.96 -32.03
N GLN A 163 -26.00 -6.19 -31.95
CA GLN A 163 -25.94 -4.77 -31.66
C GLN A 163 -25.41 -4.51 -30.24
N GLN A 164 -25.90 -5.24 -29.24
CA GLN A 164 -25.40 -5.12 -27.87
C GLN A 164 -23.91 -5.47 -27.80
N HIS A 165 -23.48 -6.54 -28.47
CA HIS A 165 -22.08 -6.93 -28.52
C HIS A 165 -21.19 -5.83 -29.13
N LEU A 166 -21.67 -5.15 -30.18
CA LEU A 166 -20.98 -4.00 -30.76
C LEU A 166 -20.89 -2.82 -29.78
N ASP A 167 -21.97 -2.51 -29.08
CA ASP A 167 -22.01 -1.42 -28.11
C ASP A 167 -21.08 -1.70 -26.91
N ASP A 168 -21.02 -2.94 -26.44
CA ASP A 168 -20.11 -3.39 -25.39
C ASP A 168 -18.65 -3.31 -25.84
N ALA A 169 -18.35 -3.72 -27.08
CA ALA A 169 -17.01 -3.62 -27.67
C ALA A 169 -16.55 -2.15 -27.78
N LYS A 170 -17.43 -1.26 -28.26
CA LYS A 170 -17.17 0.18 -28.34
C LYS A 170 -16.97 0.79 -26.96
N THR A 171 -17.84 0.46 -26.00
CA THR A 171 -17.75 0.94 -24.62
C THR A 171 -16.42 0.55 -23.99
N THR A 172 -16.03 -0.72 -24.12
CA THR A 172 -14.75 -1.23 -23.62
C THR A 172 -13.59 -0.43 -24.21
N LEU A 173 -13.53 -0.28 -25.54
CA LEU A 173 -12.47 0.45 -26.21
C LEU A 173 -12.38 1.92 -25.74
N THR A 174 -13.53 2.58 -25.54
CA THR A 174 -13.56 3.97 -25.06
C THR A 174 -13.22 4.13 -23.57
N GLY A 175 -13.36 3.08 -22.76
CA GLY A 175 -13.05 3.10 -21.33
C GLY A 175 -11.56 2.93 -21.00
N LEU A 176 -10.79 2.28 -21.89
CA LEU A 176 -9.37 1.98 -21.66
C LEU A 176 -8.49 3.22 -21.39
N PRO A 177 -8.66 4.37 -22.08
CA PRO A 177 -7.91 5.58 -21.74
C PRO A 177 -8.16 6.09 -20.32
N GLN A 178 -9.40 5.97 -19.82
CA GLN A 178 -9.73 6.36 -18.45
C GLN A 178 -9.07 5.44 -17.43
N GLU A 179 -9.03 4.13 -17.72
CA GLU A 179 -8.33 3.16 -16.89
C GLU A 179 -6.82 3.42 -16.86
N ARG A 180 -6.21 3.74 -18.02
CA ARG A 180 -4.81 4.16 -18.09
C ARG A 180 -4.53 5.37 -17.20
N ALA A 181 -5.33 6.42 -17.32
CA ALA A 181 -5.20 7.64 -16.53
C ALA A 181 -5.34 7.35 -15.02
N ARG A 182 -6.20 6.40 -14.64
CA ARG A 182 -6.34 5.96 -13.25
C ARG A 182 -5.06 5.31 -12.73
N PHE A 183 -4.44 4.41 -13.49
CA PHE A 183 -3.16 3.80 -13.09
C PHE A 183 -2.04 4.83 -13.01
N GLU A 184 -1.96 5.75 -13.97
CA GLU A 184 -0.98 6.86 -13.94
C GLU A 184 -1.11 7.73 -12.68
N GLN A 185 -2.34 8.00 -12.25
CA GLN A 185 -2.55 8.75 -11.01
C GLN A 185 -2.18 7.92 -9.77
N GLN A 186 -2.55 6.65 -9.73
CA GLN A 186 -2.20 5.76 -8.63
C GLN A 186 -0.69 5.58 -8.49
N GLU A 187 0.05 5.49 -9.60
CA GLU A 187 1.51 5.44 -9.60
C GLU A 187 2.10 6.71 -9.00
N LYS A 188 1.64 7.89 -9.46
CA LYS A 188 2.09 9.18 -8.92
C LYS A 188 1.82 9.29 -7.42
N ASP A 189 0.64 8.90 -6.97
CA ASP A 189 0.26 8.96 -5.56
C ASP A 189 1.10 7.99 -4.71
N ALA A 190 1.35 6.77 -5.21
CA ALA A 190 2.19 5.79 -4.54
C ALA A 190 3.64 6.28 -4.40
N LEU A 191 4.23 6.81 -5.49
CA LEU A 191 5.57 7.39 -5.48
C LEU A 191 5.67 8.62 -4.56
N ALA A 192 4.66 9.48 -4.58
CA ALA A 192 4.59 10.64 -3.68
C ALA A 192 4.49 10.20 -2.20
N GLN A 193 3.77 9.13 -1.90
CA GLN A 193 3.68 8.60 -0.54
C GLN A 193 5.00 7.97 -0.07
N ILE A 194 5.74 7.30 -0.96
CA ILE A 194 7.10 6.82 -0.68
C ILE A 194 8.01 8.01 -0.38
N GLU A 195 7.96 9.07 -1.19
CA GLU A 195 8.73 10.29 -0.97
C GLU A 195 8.37 10.98 0.34
N LYS A 196 7.07 11.11 0.63
CA LYS A 196 6.60 11.70 1.88
C LYS A 196 7.10 10.92 3.10
N THR A 197 7.25 9.61 3.00
CA THR A 197 7.64 8.76 4.13
C THR A 197 9.16 8.74 4.33
N TYR A 198 9.93 8.57 3.27
CA TYR A 198 11.38 8.29 3.34
C TYR A 198 12.26 9.35 2.67
N GLY A 199 11.66 10.26 1.91
CA GLY A 199 12.35 11.34 1.22
C GLY A 199 13.04 12.29 2.18
N GLY A 200 14.30 12.61 1.86
CA GLY A 200 15.10 13.57 2.61
C GLY A 200 15.45 13.17 4.04
N VAL A 201 15.30 11.91 4.45
CA VAL A 201 15.71 11.47 5.80
C VAL A 201 17.23 11.58 5.96
N THR A 202 17.68 12.34 6.96
CA THR A 202 19.09 12.57 7.28
C THR A 202 19.52 11.83 8.55
N ARG A 203 18.57 11.53 9.44
CA ARG A 203 18.81 10.81 10.69
C ARG A 203 17.61 9.93 11.02
N ALA A 204 17.89 8.73 11.52
CA ALA A 204 16.90 7.89 12.18
C ALA A 204 17.33 7.69 13.63
N SER A 205 16.46 8.04 14.56
CA SER A 205 16.71 7.91 16.00
C SER A 205 15.72 6.94 16.62
N GLU A 206 16.20 5.85 17.20
CA GLU A 206 15.38 5.03 18.08
C GLU A 206 15.23 5.74 19.43
N VAL A 207 14.02 5.73 19.97
CA VAL A 207 13.68 6.46 21.18
C VAL A 207 12.82 5.60 22.10
N PHE A 208 13.17 5.61 23.38
CA PHE A 208 12.40 5.01 24.46
C PHE A 208 12.06 6.09 25.48
N GLN A 209 10.79 6.16 25.88
CA GLN A 209 10.29 7.10 26.86
C GLN A 209 9.62 6.35 28.00
N TRP A 210 9.87 6.82 29.22
CA TRP A 210 9.23 6.34 30.44
C TRP A 210 8.62 7.51 31.20
N HIS A 211 7.51 7.25 31.88
CA HIS A 211 7.04 8.10 32.96
C HIS A 211 7.68 7.64 34.28
N VAL A 212 8.11 8.61 35.08
CA VAL A 212 8.63 8.36 36.43
C VAL A 212 7.73 9.07 37.44
N ARG A 213 7.15 8.29 38.37
CA ARG A 213 6.31 8.81 39.45
C ARG A 213 6.52 7.97 40.71
N ASP A 214 6.84 8.61 41.84
CA ASP A 214 6.98 7.93 43.14
C ASP A 214 7.94 6.71 43.10
N ASN A 215 9.02 6.81 42.31
CA ASN A 215 9.99 5.73 41.98
C ASN A 215 9.44 4.57 41.13
N GLU A 216 8.21 4.65 40.66
CA GLU A 216 7.66 3.74 39.65
C GLU A 216 8.07 4.20 38.24
N VAL A 217 8.54 3.23 37.45
CA VAL A 217 8.98 3.44 36.06
C VAL A 217 7.99 2.75 35.13
N VAL A 218 7.25 3.56 34.37
CA VAL A 218 6.19 3.07 33.49
C VAL A 218 6.59 3.34 32.03
N PRO A 219 6.70 2.33 31.17
CA PRO A 219 6.82 2.51 29.73
C PRO A 219 5.78 3.49 29.17
N ALA A 220 6.24 4.53 28.49
CA ALA A 220 5.36 5.55 27.91
C ALA A 220 5.28 5.41 26.38
N TRP A 221 6.44 5.32 25.72
CA TRP A 221 6.49 5.25 24.26
C TRP A 221 7.80 4.66 23.75
N VAL A 222 7.74 3.86 22.69
CA VAL A 222 8.92 3.47 21.92
C VAL A 222 8.65 3.69 20.44
N GLY A 223 9.68 4.12 19.71
CA GLY A 223 9.57 4.26 18.28
C GLY A 223 10.84 4.77 17.63
N VAL A 224 10.70 5.14 16.35
CA VAL A 224 11.75 5.77 15.58
C VAL A 224 11.32 7.17 15.18
N GLU A 225 12.19 8.14 15.39
CA GLU A 225 12.05 9.49 14.86
C GLU A 225 12.97 9.69 13.66
N LEU A 226 12.36 10.01 12.52
CA LEU A 226 13.07 10.30 11.28
C LEU A 226 13.20 11.81 11.13
N THR A 227 14.42 12.33 11.23
CA THR A 227 14.73 13.73 10.92
C THR A 227 14.96 13.89 9.43
N LYS A 228 14.33 14.89 8.82
CA LYS A 228 14.47 15.22 7.40
C LYS A 228 15.39 16.42 7.16
N GLN A 229 15.79 16.62 5.91
CA GLN A 229 16.62 17.75 5.46
C GLN A 229 15.98 19.10 5.74
N ASP A 230 14.66 19.21 5.70
CA ASP A 230 13.90 20.42 6.01
C ASP A 230 13.75 20.69 7.52
N GLY A 231 14.35 19.83 8.36
CA GLY A 231 14.27 19.90 9.82
C GLY A 231 13.01 19.28 10.42
N SER A 232 12.05 18.83 9.60
CA SER A 232 10.85 18.15 10.09
C SER A 232 11.18 16.76 10.63
N THR A 233 10.34 16.28 11.55
CA THR A 233 10.48 14.95 12.16
C THR A 233 9.21 14.13 11.95
N VAL A 234 9.37 12.87 11.56
CA VAL A 234 8.27 11.90 11.49
C VAL A 234 8.49 10.84 12.55
N ARG A 235 7.48 10.60 13.40
CA ARG A 235 7.50 9.54 14.41
C ARG A 235 6.87 8.28 13.84
N GLN A 236 7.49 7.14 14.11
CA GLN A 236 6.97 5.82 13.80
C GLN A 236 6.90 5.00 15.06
N ASP A 237 5.70 4.64 15.47
CA ASP A 237 5.48 3.85 16.68
C ASP A 237 6.00 2.43 16.52
N ARG A 238 6.44 1.86 17.64
CA ARG A 238 6.83 0.46 17.75
C ARG A 238 6.19 -0.18 18.97
N GLY A 239 6.09 -1.51 18.95
CA GLY A 239 5.57 -2.27 20.07
C GLY A 239 6.65 -2.42 21.15
N TRP A 240 6.45 -1.82 22.33
CA TRP A 240 7.40 -1.85 23.45
C TRP A 240 8.02 -3.22 23.73
N GLN A 241 7.16 -4.24 23.89
CA GLN A 241 7.61 -5.58 24.20
C GLN A 241 8.40 -6.22 23.06
N GLN A 242 8.01 -5.95 21.80
CA GLN A 242 8.67 -6.49 20.63
C GLN A 242 10.04 -5.83 20.43
N THR A 243 10.12 -4.50 20.49
CA THR A 243 11.38 -3.76 20.32
C THR A 243 12.39 -4.10 21.39
N LEU A 244 12.00 -4.16 22.67
CA LEU A 244 12.94 -4.56 23.73
C LEU A 244 13.39 -6.01 23.60
N ARG A 245 12.48 -6.94 23.26
CA ARG A 245 12.87 -8.34 23.07
C ARG A 245 13.84 -8.49 21.90
N ASP A 246 13.56 -7.81 20.79
CA ASP A 246 14.47 -7.77 19.65
C ASP A 246 15.84 -7.21 20.07
N LEU A 247 15.87 -6.05 20.71
CA LEU A 247 17.08 -5.40 21.19
C LEU A 247 17.92 -6.27 22.15
N LEU A 248 17.28 -7.07 23.00
CA LEU A 248 17.98 -7.98 23.90
C LEU A 248 18.65 -9.15 23.15
N ASN A 249 18.11 -9.57 22.01
CA ASN A 249 18.63 -10.68 21.21
C ASN A 249 19.53 -10.21 20.05
N HIS A 250 19.31 -9.00 19.56
CA HIS A 250 19.90 -8.39 18.38
C HIS A 250 20.37 -6.99 18.75
N ARG A 251 21.67 -6.72 18.65
CA ARG A 251 22.28 -5.45 19.11
C ARG A 251 23.07 -4.72 18.03
N GLY A 252 23.10 -5.27 16.80
CA GLY A 252 23.89 -4.78 15.68
C GLY A 252 23.02 -4.31 14.52
N ASP A 253 23.53 -4.51 13.30
CA ASP A 253 22.84 -4.06 12.09
C ASP A 253 21.49 -4.76 11.91
N ASP A 254 21.37 -6.02 12.34
CA ASP A 254 20.11 -6.78 12.40
C ASP A 254 19.00 -6.04 13.16
N HIS A 255 19.34 -5.45 14.31
CA HIS A 255 18.40 -4.63 15.06
C HIS A 255 18.04 -3.32 14.34
N VAL A 256 18.99 -2.71 13.62
CA VAL A 256 18.72 -1.50 12.82
C VAL A 256 17.68 -1.80 11.74
N HIS A 257 17.78 -2.95 11.08
CA HIS A 257 16.79 -3.42 10.11
C HIS A 257 15.42 -3.64 10.77
N ALA A 258 15.39 -4.39 11.87
CA ALA A 258 14.17 -4.70 12.60
C ALA A 258 13.45 -3.43 13.08
N VAL A 259 14.15 -2.52 13.76
CA VAL A 259 13.53 -1.29 14.31
C VAL A 259 13.08 -0.33 13.21
N LEU A 260 13.72 -0.34 12.04
CA LEU A 260 13.31 0.47 10.88
C LEU A 260 12.26 -0.22 10.00
N ASN A 261 11.86 -1.46 10.32
CA ASN A 261 11.02 -2.31 9.47
C ASN A 261 11.55 -2.42 8.03
N VAL A 262 12.87 -2.52 7.88
CA VAL A 262 13.54 -2.70 6.60
C VAL A 262 13.94 -4.16 6.45
N PRO A 263 13.58 -4.85 5.35
CA PRO A 263 13.98 -6.23 5.11
C PRO A 263 15.50 -6.44 5.13
N ASP A 264 15.96 -7.58 5.63
CA ASP A 264 17.39 -7.92 5.76
C ASP A 264 18.14 -7.98 4.42
N ASN A 265 17.44 -8.17 3.31
CA ASN A 265 18.03 -8.21 1.97
C ASN A 265 18.38 -6.82 1.41
N ILE A 266 18.10 -5.74 2.14
CA ILE A 266 18.41 -4.36 1.71
C ILE A 266 19.62 -3.85 2.48
N ALA A 267 20.78 -3.78 1.84
CA ALA A 267 21.97 -3.22 2.48
C ALA A 267 22.06 -1.70 2.29
N ALA A 268 22.58 -1.00 3.31
CA ALA A 268 22.93 0.41 3.18
C ALA A 268 23.94 0.61 2.03
N GLY A 269 23.59 1.44 1.05
CA GLY A 269 24.45 1.72 -0.11
C GLY A 269 24.26 0.76 -1.31
N GLN A 270 23.32 -0.19 -1.26
CA GLN A 270 22.89 -0.88 -2.49
C GLN A 270 22.15 0.11 -3.39
N GLN A 271 22.72 0.41 -4.55
CA GLN A 271 21.94 0.90 -5.69
C GLN A 271 21.11 -0.27 -6.24
N PRO A 272 19.87 -0.04 -6.70
CA PRO A 272 19.11 -1.09 -7.37
C PRO A 272 19.93 -1.65 -8.52
N SER A 273 20.09 -2.97 -8.58
CA SER A 273 20.62 -3.62 -9.77
C SER A 273 19.64 -3.32 -10.90
N ALA A 274 20.09 -2.56 -11.91
CA ALA A 274 19.37 -2.45 -13.16
C ALA A 274 19.25 -3.86 -13.73
N SER A 275 18.02 -4.38 -13.83
CA SER A 275 17.67 -5.59 -14.55
C SER A 275 16.62 -5.23 -15.58
#